data_AF-A0AAD3YCC6-F1
#
_entry.id   AF-A0AAD3YCC6-F1
#
_cell.length_a   1.000
_cell.length_b   1.000
_cell.length_c   1.000
_cell.angle_alpha   90.00
_cell.angle_beta   90.00
_cell.angle_gamma   90.00
#
_symmetry.space_group_name_H-M   'P 1'
#
loop_
_entity.id
_entity.type
_entity.pdbx_description
1 polymer ?
#
loop_
_entity_poly.entity_id
_entity_poly.type
_entity_poly.pdbx_seq_one_letter_code
_entity_poly.pdbx_strand_id
1 'polypeptide(L)'
;MPWQKTFRLPYHKKGMHLVTRDVVRECEEGLRGVEVGIFTLNCLHTSAGLTVNENADPSVRTDMDMALDRIVPESFPWEHTDEGPDDSVSHLKTSLVGNSITLPISRGKLVLGTWQGIYLAEFRYSGNGWAGHGEGRKVVATILPELWYRHSCFL
;
A
#
# COMPACT_ATOMS: atom_id res chain seq x y z
N MET A 1 13.11 19.49 -0.17
CA MET A 1 11.72 19.98 -0.09
C MET A 1 10.80 18.77 0.04
N PRO A 2 9.66 18.89 0.73
CA PRO A 2 8.62 17.86 0.67
C PRO A 2 8.26 17.53 -0.77
N TRP A 3 8.02 16.25 -1.05
CA TRP A 3 7.64 15.76 -2.37
C TRP A 3 6.39 14.89 -2.26
N GLN A 4 5.49 14.99 -3.22
CA GLN A 4 4.27 14.18 -3.25
C GLN A 4 3.93 13.82 -4.69
N LYS A 5 3.48 12.58 -4.91
CA LYS A 5 3.01 12.11 -6.21
C LYS A 5 1.84 11.16 -6.07
N THR A 6 0.84 11.37 -6.91
CA THR A 6 -0.29 10.45 -7.09
C THR A 6 -0.02 9.58 -8.31
N PHE A 7 -0.18 8.27 -8.17
CA PHE A 7 -0.04 7.31 -9.28
C PHE A 7 -0.98 6.12 -9.08
N ARG A 8 -0.99 5.19 -10.04
CA ARG A 8 -1.77 3.95 -9.97
C ARG A 8 -0.83 2.76 -9.90
N LEU A 9 -1.08 1.88 -8.95
CA LEU A 9 -0.50 0.54 -8.95
C LEU A 9 -1.16 -0.32 -10.03
N PRO A 10 -0.46 -1.34 -10.56
CA PRO A 10 -1.03 -2.25 -11.55
C PRO A 10 -2.35 -2.86 -11.09
N TYR A 11 -3.16 -3.24 -12.06
CA TYR A 11 -4.37 -3.99 -11.81
C TYR A 11 -4.05 -5.40 -11.30
N HIS A 12 -4.75 -5.81 -10.25
CA HIS A 12 -4.69 -7.15 -9.70
C HIS A 12 -6.09 -7.66 -9.37
N LYS A 13 -6.30 -8.98 -9.42
CA LYS A 13 -7.45 -9.63 -8.80
C LYS A 13 -7.23 -9.78 -7.30
N LYS A 14 -8.26 -10.24 -6.57
CA LYS A 14 -8.15 -10.57 -5.13
C LYS A 14 -6.86 -11.34 -4.81
N GLY A 15 -6.20 -10.91 -3.74
CA GLY A 15 -5.01 -11.53 -3.19
C GLY A 15 -3.99 -10.52 -2.67
N MET A 16 -2.85 -11.04 -2.22
CA MET A 16 -1.75 -10.26 -1.69
C MET A 16 -0.65 -10.11 -2.76
N HIS A 17 -0.32 -8.88 -3.16
CA HIS A 17 0.56 -8.62 -4.30
C HIS A 17 1.78 -7.81 -3.89
N LEU A 18 2.98 -8.29 -4.23
CA LEU A 18 4.23 -7.58 -3.96
C LEU A 18 4.40 -6.45 -4.99
N VAL A 19 4.34 -5.21 -4.53
CA VAL A 19 4.37 -3.99 -5.37
C VAL A 19 5.57 -3.09 -5.08
N THR A 20 6.55 -3.56 -4.30
CA THR A 20 7.76 -2.79 -3.92
C THR A 20 8.44 -2.15 -5.14
N ARG A 21 8.60 -2.91 -6.23
CA ARG A 21 9.29 -2.42 -7.43
C ARG A 21 8.51 -1.29 -8.11
N ASP A 22 7.19 -1.40 -8.18
CA ASP A 22 6.33 -0.37 -8.77
C ASP A 22 6.38 0.90 -7.94
N VAL A 23 6.24 0.78 -6.61
CA VAL A 23 6.31 1.93 -5.69
C VAL A 23 7.67 2.63 -5.80
N VAL A 24 8.78 1.89 -5.72
CA VAL A 24 10.13 2.47 -5.79
C VAL A 24 10.37 3.17 -7.14
N ARG A 25 9.95 2.56 -8.25
CA ARG A 25 10.06 3.17 -9.59
C ARG A 25 9.29 4.48 -9.65
N GLU A 26 8.05 4.50 -9.17
CA GLU A 26 7.22 5.72 -9.23
C GLU A 26 7.72 6.83 -8.32
N CYS A 27 8.44 6.49 -7.25
CA CYS A 27 8.96 7.44 -6.25
C CYS A 27 10.44 7.79 -6.42
N GLU A 28 11.12 7.28 -7.45
CA GLU A 28 12.57 7.43 -7.63
C GLU A 28 13.00 8.91 -7.61
N GLU A 29 12.25 9.78 -8.31
CA GLU A 29 12.51 11.22 -8.36
C GLU A 29 12.49 11.86 -6.96
N GLY A 30 11.46 11.57 -6.16
CA GLY A 30 11.28 12.15 -4.84
C GLY A 30 12.26 11.61 -3.79
N LEU A 31 12.82 10.42 -4.01
CA LEU A 31 13.81 9.81 -3.13
C LEU A 31 15.22 10.38 -3.36
N ARG A 32 15.52 10.93 -4.54
CA ARG A 32 16.86 11.43 -4.88
C ARG A 32 17.28 12.56 -3.93
N GLY A 33 18.45 12.41 -3.32
CA GLY A 33 19.04 13.39 -2.41
C GLY A 33 18.41 13.46 -1.02
N VAL A 34 17.49 12.55 -0.68
CA VAL A 34 16.93 12.45 0.67
C VAL A 34 17.82 11.55 1.53
N GLU A 35 18.70 12.16 2.32
CA GLU A 35 19.62 11.41 3.20
C GLU A 35 18.89 10.71 4.36
N VAL A 36 17.93 11.40 4.98
CA VAL A 36 17.05 10.89 6.04
C VAL A 36 15.66 11.48 5.79
N GLY A 37 14.61 10.71 6.01
CA GLY A 37 13.24 11.21 5.87
C GLY A 37 12.19 10.17 6.21
N ILE A 38 10.93 10.56 6.01
CA ILE A 38 9.76 9.70 6.15
C ILE A 38 9.05 9.60 4.81
N PHE A 39 8.75 8.38 4.40
CA PHE A 39 7.90 8.04 3.27
C PHE A 39 6.54 7.56 3.79
N THR A 40 5.45 8.07 3.22
CA THR A 40 4.11 7.49 3.41
C THR A 40 3.51 7.11 2.06
N LEU A 41 2.81 5.98 2.02
CA LEU A 41 2.01 5.57 0.86
C LEU A 41 0.58 5.32 1.32
N ASN A 42 -0.37 6.02 0.71
CA ASN A 42 -1.79 5.95 1.06
C ASN A 42 -2.59 5.42 -0.13
N CYS A 43 -3.42 4.40 0.09
CA CYS A 43 -4.37 3.89 -0.88
C CYS A 43 -5.66 4.68 -0.80
N LEU A 44 -6.09 5.26 -1.94
CA LEU A 44 -7.32 6.05 -2.03
C LEU A 44 -8.54 5.18 -2.34
N HIS A 45 -8.55 3.96 -1.81
CA HIS A 45 -9.59 2.95 -2.02
C HIS A 45 -9.93 2.33 -0.67
N THR A 46 -11.22 2.08 -0.44
CA THR A 46 -11.72 1.49 0.81
C THR A 46 -11.83 -0.03 0.76
N SER A 47 -11.57 -0.62 -0.40
CA SER A 47 -11.67 -2.06 -0.66
C SER A 47 -10.31 -2.72 -0.97
N ALA A 48 -9.22 -2.01 -0.71
CA ALA A 48 -7.86 -2.52 -0.83
C ALA A 48 -6.96 -1.92 0.26
N GLY A 49 -6.03 -2.72 0.77
CA GLY A 49 -5.10 -2.32 1.83
C GLY A 49 -3.64 -2.22 1.36
N LEU A 50 -2.81 -1.63 2.22
CA LEU A 50 -1.35 -1.59 2.07
C LEU A 50 -0.71 -2.17 3.33
N THR A 51 0.29 -3.04 3.15
CA THR A 51 1.04 -3.60 4.28
C THR A 51 2.49 -3.89 3.90
N VAL A 52 3.30 -4.26 4.88
CA VAL A 52 4.70 -4.66 4.69
C VAL A 52 4.90 -6.03 5.30
N ASN A 53 5.31 -6.99 4.49
CA ASN A 53 5.55 -8.36 4.95
C ASN A 53 6.63 -9.07 4.10
N GLU A 54 6.83 -10.37 4.33
CA GLU A 54 7.86 -11.20 3.70
C GLU A 54 7.87 -11.07 2.17
N ASN A 55 9.01 -10.89 1.52
CA ASN A 55 9.12 -10.72 0.07
C ASN A 55 9.77 -11.92 -0.66
N ALA A 56 10.08 -12.99 0.07
CA ALA A 56 10.84 -14.14 -0.43
C ALA A 56 9.97 -15.35 -0.73
N ASP A 57 9.23 -15.87 0.27
CA ASP A 57 8.36 -17.01 0.03
C ASP A 57 6.99 -16.58 -0.54
N PRO A 58 6.62 -17.00 -1.76
CA PRO A 58 5.31 -16.72 -2.31
C PRO A 58 4.16 -17.29 -1.48
N SER A 59 4.35 -18.34 -0.66
CA SER A 59 3.29 -18.98 0.12
C SER A 59 2.68 -18.05 1.16
N VAL A 60 3.48 -17.14 1.74
CA VAL A 60 3.02 -16.15 2.73
C VAL A 60 1.86 -15.32 2.17
N ARG A 61 1.88 -15.01 0.87
CA ARG A 61 0.80 -14.26 0.20
C ARG A 61 -0.50 -15.04 0.18
N THR A 62 -0.44 -16.34 -0.09
CA THR A 62 -1.59 -17.24 -0.09
C THR A 62 -2.12 -17.44 1.32
N ASP A 63 -1.24 -17.69 2.28
CA ASP A 63 -1.61 -17.92 3.68
C ASP A 63 -2.31 -16.68 4.29
N MET A 64 -1.79 -15.48 4.00
CA MET A 64 -2.41 -14.23 4.44
C MET A 64 -3.81 -14.02 3.84
N ASP A 65 -3.97 -14.23 2.53
CA ASP A 65 -5.27 -14.10 1.86
C ASP A 65 -6.30 -15.08 2.44
N MET A 66 -5.90 -16.35 2.61
CA MET A 66 -6.73 -17.39 3.22
C MET A 66 -7.10 -17.08 4.67
N ALA A 67 -6.14 -16.58 5.46
CA ALA A 67 -6.39 -16.20 6.85
C ALA A 67 -7.39 -15.04 6.95
N LEU A 68 -7.26 -14.03 6.08
CA LEU A 68 -8.20 -12.91 6.02
C LEU A 68 -9.61 -13.35 5.60
N ASP A 69 -9.74 -14.29 4.66
CA ASP A 69 -11.03 -14.89 4.30
C ASP A 69 -11.67 -15.64 5.46
N ARG A 70 -10.86 -16.24 6.34
CA ARG A 70 -11.36 -16.91 7.54
C ARG A 70 -11.79 -15.93 8.63
N ILE A 71 -11.06 -14.82 8.81
CA ILE A 71 -11.33 -13.78 9.80
C ILE A 71 -12.55 -12.94 9.40
N VAL A 72 -12.67 -12.62 8.12
CA VAL A 72 -13.78 -11.85 7.54
C VAL A 72 -14.50 -12.73 6.52
N PRO A 73 -15.35 -13.66 6.98
CA PRO A 73 -16.03 -14.60 6.10
C PRO A 73 -17.12 -13.91 5.29
N GLU A 74 -17.19 -14.22 4.01
CA GLU A 74 -18.25 -13.75 3.12
C GLU A 74 -19.63 -14.29 3.49
N SER A 75 -19.67 -15.43 4.20
CA SER A 75 -20.91 -16.04 4.69
C SER A 75 -21.56 -15.29 5.85
N PHE A 76 -20.91 -14.28 6.40
CA PHE A 76 -21.54 -13.40 7.39
C PHE A 76 -22.66 -12.59 6.71
N PRO A 77 -23.78 -12.31 7.39
CA PRO A 77 -24.92 -11.60 6.79
C PRO A 77 -24.61 -10.10 6.63
N TRP A 78 -23.74 -9.75 5.68
CA TRP A 78 -23.37 -8.38 5.35
C TRP A 78 -24.55 -7.61 4.78
N GLU A 79 -24.78 -6.39 5.27
CA GLU A 79 -25.84 -5.51 4.76
C GLU A 79 -25.37 -4.68 3.56
N HIS A 80 -24.09 -4.29 3.53
CA HIS A 80 -23.50 -3.48 2.45
C HIS A 80 -22.93 -4.37 1.35
N THR A 81 -23.78 -4.76 0.41
CA THR A 81 -23.42 -5.65 -0.72
C THR A 81 -23.76 -5.05 -2.08
N ASP A 82 -23.87 -3.72 -2.16
CA ASP A 82 -24.34 -3.01 -3.37
C ASP A 82 -23.37 -3.22 -4.54
N GLU A 83 -22.06 -3.36 -4.27
CA GLU A 83 -21.04 -3.68 -5.26
C GLU A 83 -20.78 -5.19 -5.42
N GLY A 84 -21.55 -6.06 -4.77
CA GLY A 84 -21.39 -7.51 -4.81
C GLY A 84 -21.11 -8.16 -3.45
N PRO A 85 -20.98 -9.50 -3.39
CA PRO A 85 -20.85 -10.24 -2.14
C PRO A 85 -19.56 -9.93 -1.36
N ASP A 86 -18.52 -9.46 -2.04
CA ASP A 86 -17.22 -9.11 -1.49
C ASP A 86 -17.11 -7.63 -1.07
N ASP A 87 -18.22 -6.88 -1.02
CA ASP A 87 -18.24 -5.43 -0.80
C ASP A 87 -17.90 -5.08 0.65
N SER A 88 -18.83 -5.26 1.59
CA SER A 88 -18.56 -5.06 3.02
C SER A 88 -17.35 -5.86 3.53
N VAL A 89 -17.13 -7.05 2.97
CA VAL A 89 -15.98 -7.92 3.25
C VAL A 89 -14.67 -7.19 2.98
N SER A 90 -14.56 -6.55 1.80
CA SER A 90 -13.36 -5.80 1.41
C SER A 90 -13.14 -4.56 2.28
N HIS A 91 -14.21 -3.89 2.68
CA HIS A 91 -14.17 -2.75 3.61
C HIS A 91 -13.60 -3.16 4.97
N LEU A 92 -14.12 -4.24 5.56
CA LEU A 92 -13.63 -4.70 6.86
C LEU A 92 -12.19 -5.19 6.79
N LYS A 93 -11.82 -5.95 5.75
CA LYS A 93 -10.42 -6.37 5.55
C LYS A 93 -9.48 -5.16 5.39
N THR A 94 -9.92 -4.10 4.72
CA THR A 94 -9.16 -2.84 4.61
C THR A 94 -9.00 -2.17 5.98
N SER A 95 -10.04 -2.15 6.81
CA SER A 95 -9.93 -1.61 8.18
C SER A 95 -8.98 -2.42 9.07
N LEU A 96 -8.88 -3.74 8.86
CA LEU A 96 -7.96 -4.61 9.62
C LEU A 96 -6.50 -4.49 9.16
N VAL A 97 -6.27 -4.46 7.84
CA VAL A 97 -4.92 -4.40 7.27
C VAL A 97 -4.35 -2.97 7.30
N GLY A 98 -5.21 -1.97 7.10
CA GLY A 98 -4.84 -0.58 6.94
C GLY A 98 -4.76 -0.17 5.46
N ASN A 99 -5.04 1.11 5.20
CA ASN A 99 -4.99 1.71 3.88
C ASN A 99 -3.70 2.49 3.61
N SER A 100 -2.75 2.51 4.56
CA SER A 100 -1.51 3.26 4.43
C SER A 100 -0.34 2.58 5.13
N ILE A 101 0.88 2.88 4.65
CA ILE A 101 2.12 2.48 5.28
C ILE A 101 3.05 3.69 5.44
N THR A 102 3.88 3.65 6.47
CA THR A 102 4.93 4.64 6.73
C THR A 102 6.27 3.92 6.84
N LEU A 103 7.26 4.35 6.05
CA LEU A 103 8.60 3.78 6.00
C LEU A 103 9.65 4.87 6.21
N PRO A 104 10.75 4.59 6.92
CA PRO A 104 11.89 5.49 6.92
C PRO A 104 12.56 5.56 5.56
N ILE A 105 13.22 6.69 5.28
CA ILE A 105 14.11 6.86 4.13
C ILE A 105 15.53 7.02 4.66
N SER A 106 16.49 6.33 4.05
CA SER A 106 17.92 6.52 4.30
C SER A 106 18.71 6.46 3.00
N ARG A 107 19.58 7.44 2.76
CA ARG A 107 20.46 7.53 1.57
C ARG A 107 19.69 7.33 0.26
N GLY A 108 18.56 8.02 0.13
CA GLY A 108 17.67 7.98 -1.02
C GLY A 108 16.97 6.64 -1.25
N LYS A 109 16.85 5.80 -0.22
CA LYS A 109 16.17 4.49 -0.31
C LYS A 109 15.16 4.32 0.81
N LEU A 110 14.06 3.65 0.49
CA LEU A 110 13.12 3.16 1.51
C LEU A 110 13.84 2.12 2.38
N VAL A 111 13.74 2.25 3.69
CA VAL A 111 14.32 1.31 4.65
C VAL A 111 13.35 0.16 4.84
N LEU A 112 13.72 -1.01 4.34
CA LEU A 112 13.04 -2.28 4.52
C LEU A 112 14.06 -3.29 5.05
N GLY A 113 13.64 -4.18 5.95
CA GLY A 113 14.43 -5.35 6.33
C GLY A 113 14.65 -6.28 5.14
N THR A 114 15.61 -7.22 5.27
CA THR A 114 15.99 -8.17 4.20
C THR A 114 14.78 -8.86 3.56
N TRP A 115 13.84 -9.27 4.41
CA TRP A 115 12.65 -9.99 4.00
C TRP A 115 11.44 -9.08 3.80
N GLN A 116 11.53 -7.77 4.00
CA GLN A 116 10.35 -6.90 3.91
C GLN A 116 10.11 -6.41 2.48
N GLY A 117 8.84 -6.43 2.08
CA GLY A 117 8.34 -5.85 0.83
C GLY A 117 7.01 -5.15 1.03
N ILE A 118 6.70 -4.20 0.16
CA ILE A 118 5.44 -3.46 0.14
C ILE A 118 4.41 -4.28 -0.61
N TYR A 119 3.26 -4.46 0.03
CA TYR A 119 2.15 -5.26 -0.48
C TYR A 119 0.95 -4.37 -0.79
N LEU A 120 0.31 -4.64 -1.93
CA LEU A 120 -1.07 -4.28 -2.19
C LEU A 120 -1.95 -5.47 -1.83
N ALA A 121 -2.82 -5.30 -0.84
CA ALA A 121 -3.82 -6.28 -0.46
C ALA A 121 -5.11 -5.98 -1.21
N GLU A 122 -5.40 -6.72 -2.28
CA GLU A 122 -6.61 -6.57 -3.07
C GLU A 122 -7.68 -7.51 -2.50
N PHE A 123 -8.81 -6.97 -2.04
CA PHE A 123 -9.85 -7.78 -1.41
C PHE A 123 -11.05 -8.03 -2.33
N ARG A 124 -11.14 -7.31 -3.46
CA ARG A 124 -12.21 -7.47 -4.46
C ARG A 124 -11.81 -8.52 -5.47
N TYR A 125 -12.72 -9.44 -5.80
CA TYR A 125 -12.47 -10.49 -6.80
C TYR A 125 -12.00 -9.95 -8.14
N SER A 126 -12.70 -8.92 -8.60
CA SER A 126 -12.43 -8.27 -9.86
C SER A 126 -11.37 -7.19 -9.76
N GLY A 127 -10.87 -6.81 -8.57
CA GLY A 127 -9.99 -5.66 -8.40
C GLY A 127 -10.61 -4.31 -8.76
N ASN A 128 -11.90 -4.29 -9.08
CA ASN A 128 -12.63 -3.10 -9.51
C ASN A 128 -13.43 -2.52 -8.32
N GLY A 129 -13.59 -1.19 -8.29
CA GLY A 129 -14.68 -0.56 -7.54
C GLY A 129 -15.96 -0.48 -8.38
N TRP A 130 -16.98 0.22 -7.87
CA TRP A 130 -18.29 0.48 -8.48
C TRP A 130 -18.31 0.63 -10.01
N ALA A 131 -17.29 1.26 -10.61
CA ALA A 131 -17.22 1.53 -12.04
C ALA A 131 -16.79 0.34 -12.94
N GLY A 132 -16.49 -0.83 -12.40
CA GLY A 132 -16.34 -2.07 -13.18
C GLY A 132 -15.17 -2.14 -14.17
N HIS A 133 -14.25 -1.17 -14.17
CA HIS A 133 -13.08 -1.14 -15.08
C HIS A 133 -11.77 -1.35 -14.31
N GLY A 134 -10.92 -2.26 -14.80
CA GLY A 134 -9.66 -2.71 -14.20
C GLY A 134 -8.53 -1.69 -14.28
N GLU A 135 -8.71 -0.53 -13.66
CA GLU A 135 -7.77 0.60 -13.72
C GLU A 135 -6.68 0.57 -12.63
N GLY A 136 -6.58 -0.52 -11.85
CA GLY A 136 -5.66 -0.63 -10.71
C GLY A 136 -5.97 0.34 -9.56
N ARG A 137 -5.13 0.35 -8.53
CA ARG A 137 -5.38 1.11 -7.29
C ARG A 137 -4.61 2.44 -7.28
N LYS A 138 -5.36 3.53 -7.10
CA LYS A 138 -4.81 4.89 -6.98
C LYS A 138 -4.21 5.07 -5.60
N VAL A 139 -2.96 5.50 -5.56
CA VAL A 139 -2.18 5.72 -4.34
C VAL A 139 -1.52 7.09 -4.36
N VAL A 140 -1.22 7.62 -3.17
CA VAL A 140 -0.46 8.86 -2.98
C VAL A 140 0.77 8.57 -2.15
N ALA A 141 1.94 8.82 -2.72
CA ALA A 141 3.21 8.79 -2.02
C ALA A 141 3.58 10.19 -1.55
N THR A 142 3.97 10.33 -0.28
CA THR A 142 4.51 11.58 0.29
C THR A 142 5.88 11.31 0.88
N ILE A 143 6.85 12.16 0.56
CA ILE A 143 8.21 12.12 1.10
C ILE A 143 8.45 13.43 1.85
N LEU A 144 8.73 13.29 3.14
CA LEU A 144 9.13 14.37 4.02
C LEU A 144 10.62 14.17 4.34
N PRO A 145 11.54 14.88 3.66
CA PRO A 145 12.95 14.83 4.00
C PRO A 145 13.18 15.49 5.36
N GLU A 146 14.20 15.01 6.08
CA GLU A 146 14.70 15.70 7.26
C GLU A 146 15.14 17.11 6.86
N LEU A 147 14.43 18.10 7.38
CA LEU A 147 14.82 19.50 7.26
C LEU A 147 15.92 19.73 8.30
N TRP A 148 17.16 19.40 7.97
CA TRP A 148 18.28 19.98 8.71
C TRP A 148 18.11 21.49 8.64
N TYR A 149 17.76 22.08 9.77
CA TYR A 149 17.76 23.52 9.98
C TYR A 149 19.13 24.00 9.51
N ARG A 150 19.18 24.69 8.36
CA ARG A 150 20.34 25.47 7.93
C ARG A 150 20.50 26.66 8.88
N HIS A 151 20.68 26.42 10.17
CA HIS A 151 21.27 27.37 11.10
C HIS A 151 22.77 27.10 11.13
N SER A 152 23.39 27.28 9.98
CA SER A 152 24.77 27.74 9.91
C SER A 152 24.74 29.25 9.64
N CYS A 153 24.04 29.98 10.51
CA CYS A 153 24.28 31.41 10.65
C CYS A 153 25.40 31.55 11.68
N PHE A 154 26.61 31.72 11.14
CA PHE A 154 27.74 32.49 11.69
C PHE A 154 27.82 32.63 13.22
N LEU A 155 28.79 31.93 13.82
CA LEU A 155 29.64 32.48 14.87
C LEU A 155 31.06 32.59 14.32
#